data_AF-A0A9R1BBM5-F1
#
_entry.id   AF-A0A9R1BBM5-F1
#
_cell.length_a   1.000
_cell.length_b   1.000
_cell.length_c   1.000
_cell.angle_alpha   90.00
_cell.angle_beta   90.00
_cell.angle_gamma   90.00
#
_symmetry.space_group_name_H-M   'P 1'
#
loop_
_entity.id
_entity.type
_entity.pdbx_description
1 polymer ?
#
loop_
_entity_poly.entity_id
_entity_poly.type
_entity_poly.pdbx_seq_one_letter_code
_entity_poly.pdbx_strand_id
1 'polypeptide(L)'
;MPKRSRYADYIFGNETEARIFSKVRGWETENVEEIALKISQLPLASGKQKRIAVITQGADKTFPVILLPKEKLVDTNGAGDAFVGGFLSQLVQGKSIEDCVKAGCYAANVIIQQSGCTYPEKPDFN
;
A
#
# COMPACT_ATOMS: atom_id res chain seq x y z
N MET A 1 -19.32 10.95 -2.40
CA MET A 1 -18.21 10.49 -1.53
C MET A 1 -18.77 9.51 -0.52
N PRO A 2 -18.21 8.31 -0.31
CA PRO A 2 -18.51 7.59 0.92
C PRO A 2 -18.07 8.49 2.07
N LYS A 3 -19.00 8.84 2.98
CA LYS A 3 -18.82 9.85 4.04
C LYS A 3 -17.52 9.67 4.84
N ARG A 4 -17.00 8.44 4.90
CA ARG A 4 -15.80 8.03 5.65
C ARG A 4 -14.47 8.50 5.04
N SER A 5 -14.37 8.57 3.71
CA SER A 5 -13.12 8.95 3.02
C SER A 5 -12.65 10.38 3.31
N ARG A 6 -13.49 11.24 3.89
CA ARG A 6 -13.07 12.59 4.34
C ARG A 6 -12.22 12.59 5.61
N TYR A 7 -12.16 11.48 6.33
CA TYR A 7 -11.47 11.38 7.62
C TYR A 7 -10.22 10.49 7.55
N ALA A 8 -9.89 9.95 6.37
CA ALA A 8 -8.78 9.02 6.21
C ALA A 8 -7.50 9.78 5.86
N ASP A 9 -6.58 9.90 6.82
CA ASP A 9 -5.23 10.46 6.62
C ASP A 9 -4.34 9.54 5.74
N TYR A 10 -4.60 8.23 5.76
CA TYR A 10 -3.93 7.22 4.94
C TYR A 10 -4.95 6.46 4.09
N ILE A 11 -4.65 6.30 2.80
CA ILE A 11 -5.43 5.47 1.88
C ILE A 11 -4.50 4.45 1.25
N PHE A 12 -4.84 3.18 1.41
CA PHE A 12 -4.16 2.06 0.77
C PHE A 12 -5.06 1.50 -0.34
N GLY A 13 -4.44 0.97 -1.38
CA GLY A 13 -5.13 0.22 -2.42
C GLY A 13 -4.15 -0.36 -3.42
N ASN A 14 -4.62 -1.27 -4.27
CA ASN A 14 -3.85 -1.77 -5.40
C ASN A 14 -4.17 -0.99 -6.69
N GLU A 15 -3.42 -1.24 -7.76
CA GLU A 15 -3.60 -0.58 -9.06
C GLU A 15 -5.01 -0.78 -9.67
N THR A 16 -5.64 -1.94 -9.47
CA THR A 16 -6.98 -2.23 -10.00
C THR A 16 -8.03 -1.40 -9.27
N GLU A 17 -7.96 -1.35 -7.94
CA GLU A 17 -8.82 -0.51 -7.09
C GLU A 17 -8.63 0.97 -7.42
N ALA A 18 -7.39 1.42 -7.64
CA ALA A 18 -7.09 2.80 -8.01
C ALA A 18 -7.72 3.16 -9.37
N ARG A 19 -7.60 2.31 -10.39
CA ARG A 19 -8.23 2.53 -11.71
C ARG A 19 -9.76 2.56 -11.61
N ILE A 20 -10.36 1.65 -10.84
CA ILE A 20 -11.81 1.66 -10.59
C ILE A 20 -12.22 2.95 -9.87
N PHE A 21 -11.45 3.38 -8.87
CA PHE A 21 -11.70 4.62 -8.16
C PHE A 21 -11.64 5.84 -9.09
N SER A 22 -10.65 5.88 -10.00
CA SER A 22 -10.53 6.90 -11.04
C SER A 22 -11.80 6.98 -11.90
N LYS A 23 -12.27 5.82 -12.41
CA LYS A 23 -13.50 5.71 -13.23
C LYS A 23 -14.74 6.19 -12.47
N VAL A 24 -14.92 5.75 -11.23
CA VAL A 24 -16.07 6.16 -10.38
C VAL A 24 -16.04 7.66 -10.07
N ARG A 25 -14.85 8.28 -10.06
CA ARG A 25 -14.68 9.73 -9.85
C ARG A 25 -14.80 10.56 -11.12
N GLY A 26 -14.92 9.92 -12.29
CA GLY A 26 -14.84 10.62 -13.58
C GLY A 26 -13.46 11.23 -13.83
N TRP A 27 -12.41 10.68 -13.23
CA TRP A 27 -11.04 11.05 -13.54
C TRP A 27 -10.66 10.26 -14.81
N GLU A 28 -10.51 10.97 -15.92
CA GLU A 28 -10.20 10.39 -17.24
C GLU A 28 -8.73 9.95 -17.35
N THR A 29 -8.23 9.23 -16.35
CA THR A 29 -6.85 8.72 -16.29
C THR A 29 -6.81 7.30 -15.76
N GLU A 30 -5.98 6.47 -16.37
CA GLU A 30 -5.63 5.14 -15.86
C GLU A 30 -4.20 5.10 -15.29
N ASN A 31 -3.51 6.26 -15.26
CA ASN A 31 -2.18 6.38 -14.70
C ASN A 31 -2.24 6.34 -13.17
N VAL A 32 -1.67 5.28 -12.58
CA VAL A 32 -1.69 5.03 -11.13
C VAL A 32 -1.04 6.16 -10.32
N GLU A 33 0.04 6.75 -10.80
CA GLU A 33 0.74 7.84 -10.10
C GLU A 33 -0.10 9.11 -10.08
N GLU A 34 -0.73 9.43 -11.22
CA GLU A 34 -1.66 10.56 -11.32
C GLU A 34 -2.89 10.35 -10.43
N ILE A 35 -3.43 9.13 -10.39
CA ILE A 35 -4.53 8.76 -9.51
C ILE A 35 -4.12 8.91 -8.04
N ALA A 36 -2.95 8.40 -7.65
CA ALA A 36 -2.45 8.53 -6.28
C ALA A 36 -2.28 10.01 -5.88
N LEU A 37 -1.74 10.84 -6.79
CA LEU A 37 -1.62 12.28 -6.58
C LEU A 37 -3.00 12.95 -6.39
N LYS A 38 -3.98 12.63 -7.25
CA LYS A 38 -5.36 13.12 -7.13
C LYS A 38 -6.02 12.66 -5.82
N ILE A 39 -5.78 11.43 -5.37
CA ILE A 39 -6.24 10.94 -4.07
C ILE A 39 -5.61 11.75 -2.93
N SER A 40 -4.29 12.01 -2.99
CA SER A 40 -3.56 12.75 -1.97
C SER A 40 -4.10 14.18 -1.74
N GLN A 41 -4.67 14.77 -2.79
CA GLN A 41 -5.25 16.12 -2.82
C GLN A 41 -6.73 16.18 -2.42
N LEU A 42 -7.38 15.03 -2.16
CA LEU A 42 -8.78 15.02 -1.75
C LEU A 42 -8.96 15.73 -0.39
N PRO A 43 -10.02 16.53 -0.22
CA PRO A 43 -10.22 17.32 1.00
C PRO A 43 -10.42 16.43 2.23
N LEU A 44 -9.70 16.76 3.30
CA LEU A 44 -9.87 16.17 4.62
C LEU A 44 -10.82 17.04 5.46
N ALA A 45 -11.68 16.40 6.25
CA ALA A 45 -12.58 17.09 7.18
C ALA A 45 -11.81 17.85 8.27
N SER A 46 -10.59 17.42 8.57
CA SER A 46 -9.68 18.08 9.51
C SER A 46 -9.07 19.39 8.98
N GLY A 47 -9.30 19.75 7.71
CA GLY A 47 -8.71 20.95 7.09
C GLY A 47 -7.22 20.82 6.73
N LYS A 48 -6.58 19.68 7.03
CA LYS A 48 -5.22 19.37 6.55
C LYS A 48 -5.19 19.31 5.03
N GLN A 49 -4.12 19.83 4.42
CA GLN A 49 -4.02 19.92 2.95
C GLN A 49 -3.76 18.59 2.25
N LYS A 50 -3.12 17.60 2.90
CA LYS A 50 -2.63 16.40 2.21
C LYS A 50 -2.83 15.15 3.04
N ARG A 51 -3.38 14.11 2.39
CA ARG A 51 -3.39 12.73 2.89
C ARG A 51 -2.29 11.92 2.19
N ILE A 52 -1.89 10.79 2.77
CA ILE A 52 -0.95 9.87 2.15
C ILE A 52 -1.73 8.79 1.41
N ALA A 53 -1.49 8.66 0.11
CA ALA A 53 -2.03 7.57 -0.71
C ALA A 53 -0.90 6.61 -1.05
N VAL A 54 -1.03 5.35 -0.64
CA VAL A 54 -0.08 4.28 -0.94
C VAL A 54 -0.77 3.31 -1.88
N ILE A 55 -0.43 3.38 -3.16
CA ILE A 55 -0.98 2.48 -4.17
C ILE A 55 0.07 1.43 -4.54
N THR A 56 -0.20 0.18 -4.18
CA THR A 56 0.67 -0.94 -4.54
C THR A 56 0.42 -1.34 -5.99
N GLN A 57 1.50 -1.67 -6.67
CA GLN A 57 1.50 -2.19 -8.04
C GLN A 57 2.54 -3.30 -8.11
N GLY A 58 2.50 -4.08 -9.20
CA GLY A 58 3.51 -5.11 -9.46
C GLY A 58 4.93 -4.54 -9.60
N ALA A 59 5.85 -5.32 -10.14
CA ALA A 59 7.30 -5.07 -10.13
C ALA A 59 7.78 -3.68 -10.62
N ASP A 60 6.95 -2.91 -11.33
CA ASP A 60 7.27 -1.56 -11.79
C ASP A 60 6.60 -0.50 -10.89
N LYS A 61 7.39 0.16 -10.00
CA LYS A 61 7.48 1.64 -9.81
C LYS A 61 7.88 2.12 -8.39
N THR A 62 8.31 3.40 -8.38
CA THR A 62 8.61 4.42 -7.33
C THR A 62 9.36 3.99 -6.06
N PHE A 63 9.03 2.86 -5.45
CA PHE A 63 9.78 2.24 -4.36
C PHE A 63 10.18 0.82 -4.79
N PRO A 64 11.48 0.49 -4.82
CA PRO A 64 11.92 -0.83 -5.26
C PRO A 64 11.34 -1.91 -4.33
N VAL A 65 10.54 -2.81 -4.91
CA VAL A 65 10.11 -4.03 -4.22
C VAL A 65 11.25 -5.05 -4.30
N ILE A 66 11.49 -5.78 -3.21
CA ILE A 66 12.45 -6.89 -3.22
C ILE A 66 11.94 -7.94 -4.20
N LEU A 67 12.62 -8.07 -5.34
CA LEU A 67 12.28 -9.05 -6.37
C LEU A 67 12.54 -10.46 -5.84
N LEU A 68 11.50 -11.30 -5.86
CA LEU A 68 11.61 -12.73 -5.59
C LEU A 68 11.63 -13.52 -6.89
N PRO A 69 12.44 -14.59 -6.97
CA PRO A 69 12.30 -15.61 -8.02
C PRO A 69 10.88 -16.18 -8.02
N LYS A 70 10.32 -16.45 -9.21
CA LYS A 70 8.94 -16.95 -9.36
C LYS A 70 8.72 -18.27 -8.62
N GLU A 71 9.78 -19.06 -8.46
CA GLU A 71 9.77 -20.37 -7.79
C GLU A 71 9.53 -20.25 -6.28
N LYS A 72 9.72 -19.05 -5.71
CA LYS A 72 9.45 -18.76 -4.29
C LYS A 72 8.05 -18.18 -4.05
N LEU A 73 7.28 -17.90 -5.11
CA LEU A 73 5.92 -17.41 -4.98
C LEU A 73 4.99 -18.61 -4.74
N VAL A 74 4.51 -18.74 -3.50
CA VAL A 74 3.65 -19.85 -3.07
C VAL A 74 2.18 -19.44 -3.11
N ASP A 75 1.84 -18.28 -2.53
CA ASP A 75 0.48 -17.74 -2.49
C ASP A 75 0.54 -16.21 -2.51
N THR A 76 -0.20 -15.55 -3.40
CA THR A 76 -0.25 -14.09 -3.47
C THR A 76 -1.38 -13.49 -2.63
N ASN A 77 -2.24 -14.34 -2.04
CA ASN A 77 -3.27 -13.90 -1.13
C ASN A 77 -2.67 -13.27 0.13
N GLY A 78 -3.28 -12.19 0.61
CA GLY A 78 -2.82 -11.51 1.83
C GLY A 78 -1.56 -10.65 1.67
N ALA A 79 -0.95 -10.57 0.49
CA ALA A 79 0.20 -9.67 0.23
C ALA A 79 -0.13 -8.20 0.55
N GLY A 80 -1.35 -7.75 0.21
CA GLY A 80 -1.85 -6.42 0.54
C GLY A 80 -2.01 -6.21 2.06
N ASP A 81 -2.60 -7.18 2.75
CA ASP A 81 -2.80 -7.12 4.21
C ASP A 81 -1.46 -7.13 4.96
N ALA A 82 -0.52 -7.97 4.52
CA ALA A 82 0.83 -8.01 5.06
C ALA A 82 1.58 -6.70 4.81
N PHE A 83 1.44 -6.10 3.61
CA PHE A 83 2.00 -4.78 3.34
C PHE A 83 1.47 -3.72 4.29
N VAL A 84 0.14 -3.65 4.46
CA VAL A 84 -0.49 -2.68 5.37
C VAL A 84 -0.04 -2.95 6.81
N GLY A 85 0.04 -4.20 7.24
CA GLY A 85 0.54 -4.58 8.57
C GLY A 85 1.97 -4.13 8.81
N GLY A 86 2.89 -4.40 7.88
CA GLY A 86 4.27 -3.96 7.94
C GLY A 86 4.40 -2.43 7.96
N PHE A 87 3.63 -1.73 7.13
CA PHE A 87 3.58 -0.27 7.11
C PHE A 87 3.14 0.30 8.46
N LEU A 88 2.04 -0.21 9.00
CA LEU A 88 1.49 0.25 10.28
C LEU A 88 2.44 -0.05 11.45
N SER A 89 3.21 -1.15 11.40
CA SER A 89 4.18 -1.51 12.45
C SER A 89 5.25 -0.44 12.69
N GLN A 90 5.69 0.25 11.63
CA GLN A 90 6.65 1.33 11.72
C GLN A 90 5.96 2.68 11.97
N LEU A 91 4.76 2.86 11.43
CA LEU A 91 3.99 4.09 11.60
C LEU A 91 3.68 4.36 13.07
N VAL A 92 3.26 3.32 13.82
CA VAL A 92 2.97 3.45 15.27
C VAL A 92 4.21 3.79 16.10
N GLN A 93 5.41 3.53 15.57
CA GLN A 93 6.69 3.89 16.19
C GLN A 93 7.18 5.28 15.77
N GLY A 94 6.40 6.03 14.97
CA GLY A 94 6.78 7.36 14.50
C GLY A 94 7.93 7.39 13.50
N LYS A 95 8.19 6.26 12.81
CA LYS A 95 9.24 6.17 11.78
C LYS A 95 8.85 6.95 10.52
N SER A 96 9.83 7.12 9.63
CA SER A 96 9.62 7.77 8.35
C SER A 96 8.66 6.96 7.45
N ILE A 97 7.97 7.62 6.52
CA ILE A 97 7.10 6.93 5.53
C ILE A 97 7.90 5.96 4.68
N GLU A 98 9.16 6.28 4.38
CA GLU A 98 10.08 5.41 3.64
C GLU A 98 10.32 4.10 4.40
N ASP A 99 10.54 4.17 5.71
CA ASP A 99 10.72 2.97 6.54
C ASP A 99 9.41 2.19 6.71
N CYS A 100 8.26 2.88 6.79
CA CYS A 100 6.95 2.22 6.72
C CYS A 100 6.77 1.43 5.42
N VAL A 101 7.10 2.03 4.26
CA VAL A 101 7.01 1.34 2.96
C VAL A 101 7.96 0.15 2.91
N LYS A 102 9.21 0.29 3.39
CA LYS A 102 10.17 -0.83 3.46
C LYS A 102 9.65 -1.99 4.30
N ALA A 103 9.09 -1.71 5.47
CA ALA A 103 8.52 -2.75 6.34
C ALA A 103 7.29 -3.42 5.72
N GLY A 104 6.44 -2.65 5.02
CA GLY A 104 5.34 -3.21 4.24
C GLY A 104 5.82 -4.13 3.13
N CYS A 105 6.81 -3.69 2.35
CA CYS A 105 7.42 -4.52 1.30
C CYS A 105 8.04 -5.79 1.88
N TYR A 106 8.73 -5.71 3.02
CA TYR A 106 9.28 -6.87 3.71
C TYR A 106 8.18 -7.85 4.14
N ALA A 107 7.13 -7.37 4.83
CA ALA A 107 6.05 -8.21 5.30
C ALA A 107 5.31 -8.90 4.13
N ALA A 108 5.03 -8.17 3.05
CA ALA A 108 4.46 -8.74 1.83
C ALA A 108 5.38 -9.77 1.17
N ASN A 109 6.69 -9.55 1.19
CA ASN A 109 7.67 -10.49 0.65
C ASN A 109 7.72 -11.80 1.47
N VAL A 110 7.59 -11.71 2.79
CA VAL A 110 7.53 -12.89 3.68
C VAL A 110 6.27 -13.69 3.44
N ILE A 111 5.10 -13.02 3.35
CA ILE A 111 3.81 -13.73 3.26
C ILE A 111 3.67 -14.49 1.94
N ILE A 112 4.18 -13.94 0.83
CA ILE A 112 4.05 -14.59 -0.48
C ILE A 112 4.94 -15.82 -0.68
N GLN A 113 5.88 -16.05 0.25
CA GLN A 113 6.72 -17.24 0.31
C GLN A 113 6.14 -18.34 1.20
N GLN A 114 5.00 -18.09 1.85
CA GLN A 114 4.33 -19.03 2.75
C GLN A 114 3.01 -19.48 2.15
N SER A 115 2.52 -20.64 2.56
CA SER A 115 1.15 -21.06 2.23
C SER A 115 0.18 -20.39 3.21
N GLY A 116 -0.71 -19.55 2.70
CA GLY A 116 -1.66 -18.76 3.51
C GLY A 116 -1.01 -17.64 4.34
N CYS A 117 -1.78 -17.03 5.25
CA CYS A 117 -1.32 -15.90 6.07
C CYS A 117 -0.48 -16.33 7.30
N THR A 118 0.65 -16.97 7.10
CA THR A 118 1.55 -17.42 8.19
C THR A 118 2.89 -16.69 8.20
N TYR A 119 3.46 -16.48 9.39
CA TYR A 119 4.72 -15.74 9.61
C TYR A 119 5.73 -16.59 10.39
N PRO A 120 7.05 -16.38 10.18
CA PRO A 120 8.07 -16.94 11.04
C PRO A 120 7.96 -16.40 12.48
N GLU A 121 8.47 -17.14 13.46
CA GLU A 121 8.35 -16.82 14.90
C GLU A 121 8.92 -15.43 15.25
N LYS A 122 9.93 -14.96 14.50
CA LYS A 122 10.51 -13.62 14.64
C LYS A 122 10.70 -12.98 13.26
N PRO A 123 10.38 -11.68 13.12
CA PRO A 123 10.72 -10.93 11.91
C PRO A 123 12.23 -10.70 11.84
N ASP A 124 12.79 -10.87 10.65
CA ASP A 124 14.17 -10.51 10.29
C ASP A 124 14.14 -9.20 9.49
N PHE A 125 13.76 -8.11 10.16
CA PHE A 125 13.64 -6.77 9.59
C PHE A 125 14.42 -5.79 10.48
N ASN A 126 15.45 -5.17 9.92
CA ASN A 126 16.32 -4.18 10.58
C ASN A 126 16.14 -2.78 10.00
#